data_AF-A0A9N9EL70-F1
#
_entry.id   AF-A0A9N9EL70-F1
#
_cell.length_a   1.000
_cell.length_b   1.000
_cell.length_c   1.000
_cell.angle_alpha   90.00
_cell.angle_beta   90.00
_cell.angle_gamma   90.00
#
_symmetry.space_group_name_H-M   'P 1'
#
loop_
_entity.id
_entity.type
_entity.pdbx_description
1 polymer ?
#
loop_
_entity_poly.entity_id
_entity_poly.type
_entity_poly.pdbx_seq_one_letter_code
_entity_poly.pdbx_strand_id
1 'polypeptide(L)'
;GFDVRGRESQQEILMKRLLLCQIITMFMTLQKDGDFVLKVFDIFTPFTAALIWILYRHFEKICIIKPLPSRPANSERYVVCRNLKVHRPKITTYLLEVNRKFDEIRTSDGQDINEIVEFEVMKKDEEFMNYLETSNMKTAVMQTNAIKELQKYIDEPDLEMPKQDEYRRLCLQEWGITKAEE
;
A
#
# COMPACT_ATOMS: atom_id res chain seq x y z
N GLY A 1 9.33 -4.45 -1.47
CA GLY A 1 9.67 -3.34 -2.38
C GLY A 1 11.14 -3.40 -2.71
N PHE A 2 11.56 -2.70 -3.76
CA PHE A 2 12.95 -2.56 -4.16
C PHE A 2 13.32 -1.07 -4.28
N ASP A 3 14.60 -0.79 -4.46
CA ASP A 3 15.15 0.56 -4.57
C ASP A 3 14.73 1.23 -5.88
N VAL A 4 14.25 2.47 -5.78
CA VAL A 4 13.79 3.31 -6.91
C VAL A 4 14.48 4.67 -6.94
N ARG A 5 15.68 4.79 -6.36
CA ARG A 5 16.48 6.03 -6.36
C ARG A 5 16.45 6.76 -7.71
N GLY A 6 16.13 8.05 -7.67
CA GLY A 6 15.99 8.93 -8.83
C GLY A 6 14.67 8.78 -9.62
N ARG A 7 13.78 7.87 -9.19
CA ARG A 7 12.45 7.62 -9.78
C ARG A 7 11.40 7.40 -8.68
N GLU A 8 11.55 8.10 -7.56
CA GLU A 8 10.71 7.96 -6.36
C GLU A 8 9.23 8.22 -6.68
N SER A 9 8.93 9.19 -7.55
CA SER A 9 7.57 9.50 -8.01
C SER A 9 6.92 8.41 -8.87
N GLN A 10 7.72 7.48 -9.42
CA GLN A 10 7.25 6.36 -10.23
C GLN A 10 7.16 5.05 -9.43
N GLN A 11 7.37 5.10 -8.12
CA GLN A 11 7.44 3.91 -7.28
C GLN A 11 6.20 3.03 -7.38
N GLU A 12 5.00 3.62 -7.44
CA GLU A 12 3.76 2.87 -7.64
C GLU A 12 3.80 2.03 -8.92
N ILE A 13 4.13 2.65 -10.04
CA ILE A 13 4.16 2.01 -11.36
C ILE A 13 5.24 0.92 -11.39
N LEU A 14 6.43 1.20 -10.87
CA LEU A 14 7.54 0.25 -10.83
C LEU A 14 7.22 -0.98 -9.96
N MET A 15 6.45 -0.81 -8.88
CA MET A 15 6.12 -1.88 -7.94
C MET A 15 4.87 -2.70 -8.33
N LYS A 16 4.09 -2.26 -9.33
CA LYS A 16 2.74 -2.80 -9.57
C LYS A 16 2.71 -4.31 -9.84
N ARG A 17 3.67 -4.85 -10.58
CA ARG A 17 3.78 -6.30 -10.83
C ARG A 17 4.14 -7.07 -9.56
N LEU A 18 5.03 -6.52 -8.73
CA LEU A 18 5.36 -7.13 -7.43
C LEU A 18 4.12 -7.17 -6.54
N LEU A 19 3.33 -6.10 -6.51
CA LEU A 19 2.09 -6.01 -5.74
C LEU A 19 1.08 -7.07 -6.18
N LEU A 20 0.88 -7.22 -7.50
CA LEU A 20 0.06 -8.27 -8.08
C LEU A 20 0.52 -9.67 -7.60
N CYS A 21 1.81 -9.96 -7.69
CA CYS A 21 2.37 -11.25 -7.28
C CYS A 21 2.19 -11.54 -5.78
N GLN A 22 2.29 -10.52 -4.92
CA GLN A 22 2.04 -10.67 -3.48
C GLN A 22 0.58 -11.05 -3.20
N ILE A 23 -0.37 -10.41 -3.91
CA ILE A 23 -1.81 -10.73 -3.79
C ILE A 23 -2.12 -12.13 -4.32
N ILE A 24 -1.54 -12.53 -5.46
CA ILE A 24 -1.67 -13.90 -6.00
C ILE A 24 -1.16 -14.91 -4.98
N THR A 25 0.05 -14.70 -4.45
CA THR A 25 0.68 -15.59 -3.46
C THR A 25 -0.20 -15.74 -2.23
N MET A 26 -0.77 -14.63 -1.73
CA MET A 26 -1.72 -14.64 -0.63
C MET A 26 -2.95 -15.49 -0.96
N PHE A 27 -3.63 -15.26 -2.09
CA PHE A 27 -4.82 -16.03 -2.45
C PHE A 27 -4.55 -17.53 -2.62
N MET A 28 -3.33 -17.91 -3.01
CA MET A 28 -2.94 -19.31 -3.17
C MET A 28 -2.64 -20.03 -1.85
N THR A 29 -2.25 -19.29 -0.81
CA THR A 29 -1.69 -19.84 0.44
C THR A 29 -2.54 -19.57 1.67
N LEU A 30 -3.14 -18.38 1.78
CA LEU A 30 -3.95 -17.96 2.92
C LEU A 30 -5.25 -18.77 2.99
N GLN A 31 -5.53 -19.36 4.15
CA GLN A 31 -6.76 -20.10 4.39
C GLN A 31 -7.95 -19.16 4.58
N LYS A 32 -9.16 -19.71 4.43
CA LYS A 32 -10.40 -19.00 4.79
C LYS A 32 -10.29 -18.46 6.22
N ASP A 33 -10.86 -17.29 6.46
CA ASP A 33 -10.86 -16.55 7.72
C ASP A 33 -9.49 -16.01 8.14
N GLY A 34 -8.44 -16.25 7.36
CA GLY A 34 -7.11 -15.69 7.56
C GLY A 34 -7.02 -14.19 7.26
N ASP A 35 -6.04 -13.54 7.88
CA ASP A 35 -5.77 -12.11 7.73
C ASP A 35 -4.58 -11.85 6.80
N PHE A 36 -4.52 -10.66 6.21
CA PHE A 36 -3.45 -10.26 5.31
C PHE A 36 -3.04 -8.81 5.54
N VAL A 37 -1.74 -8.56 5.53
CA VAL A 37 -1.17 -7.20 5.60
C VAL A 37 -0.25 -7.01 4.41
N LEU A 38 -0.52 -5.98 3.62
CA LEU A 38 0.19 -5.69 2.39
C LEU A 38 0.78 -4.29 2.44
N LYS A 39 2.11 -4.20 2.38
CA LYS A 39 2.79 -2.91 2.19
C LYS A 39 2.56 -2.42 0.77
N VAL A 40 2.10 -1.18 0.65
CA VAL A 40 1.88 -0.46 -0.61
C VAL A 40 2.54 0.91 -0.54
N PHE A 41 2.64 1.58 -1.69
CA PHE A 41 3.06 2.96 -1.78
C PHE A 41 1.87 3.82 -2.21
N ASP A 42 2.03 4.67 -3.21
CA ASP A 42 0.92 5.37 -3.82
C ASP A 42 -0.10 4.40 -4.45
N ILE A 43 -1.36 4.85 -4.52
CA ILE A 43 -2.54 4.11 -5.00
C ILE A 43 -3.34 5.10 -5.86
N PHE A 44 -2.66 5.72 -6.82
CA PHE A 44 -3.23 6.71 -7.72
C PHE A 44 -3.59 6.12 -9.08
N THR A 45 -2.95 5.01 -9.45
CA THR A 45 -3.20 4.36 -10.74
C THR A 45 -4.44 3.46 -10.70
N PRO A 46 -5.18 3.35 -11.81
CA PRO A 46 -6.29 2.41 -11.94
C PRO A 46 -5.88 0.96 -11.63
N PHE A 47 -4.66 0.56 -12.02
CA PHE A 47 -4.12 -0.77 -11.73
C PHE A 47 -4.05 -1.06 -10.23
N THR A 48 -3.41 -0.19 -9.45
CA THR A 48 -3.29 -0.38 -8.00
C THR A 48 -4.65 -0.28 -7.32
N ALA A 49 -5.49 0.68 -7.72
CA ALA A 49 -6.86 0.80 -7.21
C ALA A 49 -7.67 -0.48 -7.44
N ALA A 50 -7.56 -1.09 -8.62
CA ALA A 50 -8.21 -2.35 -8.94
C ALA A 50 -7.72 -3.52 -8.08
N LEU A 51 -6.42 -3.59 -7.78
CA LEU A 51 -5.89 -4.58 -6.85
C LEU A 51 -6.48 -4.42 -5.44
N ILE A 52 -6.60 -3.18 -4.94
CA ILE A 52 -7.21 -2.91 -3.63
C ILE A 52 -8.72 -3.20 -3.65
N TRP A 53 -9.42 -2.86 -4.74
CA TRP A 53 -10.82 -3.21 -4.92
C TRP A 53 -11.03 -4.72 -4.90
N ILE A 54 -10.19 -5.50 -5.58
CA ILE A 54 -10.23 -6.97 -5.53
C ILE A 54 -10.06 -7.47 -4.09
N LEU A 55 -9.12 -6.93 -3.31
CA LEU A 55 -8.98 -7.28 -1.90
C LEU A 55 -10.25 -6.93 -1.09
N TYR A 56 -10.79 -5.73 -1.28
CA TYR A 56 -12.05 -5.30 -0.65
C TYR A 56 -13.20 -6.28 -0.91
N ARG A 57 -13.32 -6.81 -2.13
CA ARG A 57 -14.36 -7.80 -2.47
C ARG A 57 -14.16 -9.15 -1.78
N HIS A 58 -12.92 -9.55 -1.49
CA HIS A 58 -12.58 -10.90 -1.02
C HIS A 58 -12.34 -11.03 0.49
N PHE A 59 -12.26 -9.92 1.23
CA PHE A 59 -12.13 -9.91 2.69
C PHE A 59 -13.38 -9.32 3.34
N GLU A 60 -13.66 -9.70 4.59
CA GLU A 60 -14.79 -9.15 5.34
C GLU A 60 -14.57 -7.69 5.73
N LYS A 61 -13.34 -7.34 6.11
CA LYS A 61 -12.96 -5.96 6.41
C LYS A 61 -11.63 -5.61 5.77
N ILE A 62 -11.48 -4.37 5.36
CA ILE A 62 -10.25 -3.82 4.80
C ILE A 62 -10.05 -2.39 5.31
N CYS A 63 -8.80 -2.01 5.52
CA CYS A 63 -8.45 -0.60 5.73
C CYS A 63 -7.07 -0.27 5.14
N ILE A 64 -6.88 1.00 4.82
CA ILE A 64 -5.58 1.56 4.42
C ILE A 64 -5.06 2.40 5.58
N ILE A 65 -3.89 2.07 6.09
CA ILE A 65 -3.27 2.73 7.25
C ILE A 65 -1.82 3.08 6.99
N LYS A 66 -1.37 4.22 7.52
CA LYS A 66 0.05 4.57 7.65
C LYS A 66 0.39 4.58 9.14
N PRO A 67 1.01 3.50 9.67
CA PRO A 67 1.31 3.40 11.10
C PRO A 67 2.45 4.35 11.48
N LEU A 68 2.53 4.74 12.76
CA LEU A 68 3.56 5.68 13.27
C LEU A 68 5.01 5.28 12.93
N PRO A 69 5.42 4.00 12.96
CA PRO A 69 6.78 3.61 12.54
C PRO A 69 7.10 3.83 11.05
N SER A 70 6.09 4.04 10.20
CA SER A 70 6.30 4.40 8.79
C SER A 70 6.64 5.89 8.70
N ARG A 71 7.80 6.21 8.09
CA ARG A 71 8.29 7.59 8.01
C ARG A 71 7.23 8.51 7.38
N PRO A 72 6.92 9.67 8.00
CA PRO A 72 5.74 10.45 7.62
C PRO A 72 5.84 11.08 6.23
N ALA A 73 7.05 11.37 5.74
CA ALA A 73 7.29 12.01 4.45
C ALA A 73 7.30 11.06 3.23
N ASN A 74 7.29 9.73 3.44
CA ASN A 74 7.28 8.77 2.33
C ASN A 74 5.87 8.29 1.98
N SER A 75 5.72 7.68 0.81
CA SER A 75 4.44 7.13 0.34
C SER A 75 4.09 5.76 0.93
N GLU A 76 4.93 5.19 1.80
CA GLU A 76 4.68 3.86 2.37
C GLU A 76 3.43 3.85 3.26
N ARG A 77 2.55 2.90 3.00
CA ARG A 77 1.37 2.59 3.80
C ARG A 77 1.03 1.10 3.69
N TYR A 78 0.03 0.66 4.44
CA TYR A 78 -0.35 -0.74 4.55
C TYR A 78 -1.83 -0.89 4.28
N VAL A 79 -2.19 -1.91 3.51
CA VAL A 79 -3.55 -2.40 3.35
C VAL A 79 -3.68 -3.58 4.31
N VAL A 80 -4.58 -3.46 5.27
CA VAL A 80 -4.86 -4.51 6.27
C VAL A 80 -6.21 -5.11 5.92
N CYS A 81 -6.22 -6.40 5.61
CA CYS A 81 -7.41 -7.16 5.27
C CYS A 81 -7.67 -8.20 6.36
N ARG A 82 -8.93 -8.32 6.78
CA ARG A 82 -9.37 -9.24 7.84
C ARG A 82 -10.35 -10.25 7.30
N ASN A 83 -10.15 -11.50 7.68
CA ASN A 83 -11.03 -12.63 7.38
C ASN A 83 -11.27 -12.85 5.88
N LEU A 84 -10.38 -13.61 5.23
CA LEU A 84 -10.54 -14.02 3.84
C LEU A 84 -11.83 -14.83 3.67
N LYS A 85 -12.74 -14.38 2.80
CA LYS A 85 -14.07 -14.98 2.62
C LYS A 85 -14.01 -16.41 2.05
N VAL A 86 -13.10 -16.64 1.09
CA VAL A 86 -12.99 -17.90 0.34
C VAL A 86 -11.51 -18.21 0.06
N HIS A 87 -11.07 -19.42 0.41
CA HIS A 87 -9.75 -19.91 0.04
C HIS A 87 -9.67 -20.14 -1.48
N ARG A 88 -8.60 -19.66 -2.13
CA ARG A 88 -8.37 -19.78 -3.59
C ARG A 88 -9.57 -19.35 -4.44
N PRO A 89 -10.00 -18.07 -4.36
CA PRO A 89 -11.12 -17.57 -5.15
C PRO A 89 -10.81 -17.65 -6.66
N LYS A 90 -11.85 -17.78 -7.50
CA LYS A 90 -11.71 -17.92 -8.97
C LYS A 90 -10.92 -16.78 -9.63
N ILE A 91 -10.93 -15.58 -9.05
CA ILE A 91 -10.16 -14.43 -9.52
C ILE A 91 -8.64 -14.71 -9.55
N THR A 92 -8.15 -15.67 -8.75
CA THR A 92 -6.74 -16.06 -8.71
C THR A 92 -6.24 -16.50 -10.09
N THR A 93 -7.05 -17.25 -10.84
CA THR A 93 -6.71 -17.68 -12.20
C THR A 93 -6.53 -16.49 -13.14
N TYR A 94 -7.45 -15.52 -13.08
CA TYR A 94 -7.36 -14.29 -13.86
C TYR A 94 -6.10 -13.47 -13.51
N LEU A 95 -5.78 -13.32 -12.21
CA LEU A 95 -4.58 -12.59 -11.79
C LEU A 95 -3.29 -13.29 -12.24
N LEU A 96 -3.27 -14.63 -12.26
CA LEU A 96 -2.16 -15.41 -12.82
C LEU A 96 -1.99 -15.15 -14.33
N GLU A 97 -3.08 -15.05 -15.08
CA GLU A 97 -3.05 -14.68 -16.51
C GLU A 97 -2.53 -13.26 -16.73
N VAL A 98 -2.97 -12.29 -15.91
CA VAL A 98 -2.43 -10.93 -15.93
C VAL A 98 -0.92 -10.94 -15.68
N ASN A 99 -0.45 -11.71 -14.69
CA ASN A 99 0.99 -11.81 -14.42
C ASN A 99 1.78 -12.43 -15.58
N ARG A 100 1.20 -13.39 -16.32
CA ARG A 100 1.82 -13.95 -17.53
C ARG A 100 1.91 -12.91 -18.66
N LYS A 101 0.88 -12.09 -18.86
CA LYS A 101 0.89 -11.01 -19.86
C LYS A 101 2.02 -10.00 -19.63
N PHE A 102 2.43 -9.76 -18.39
CA PHE A 102 3.61 -8.94 -18.11
C PHE A 102 4.91 -9.52 -18.70
N ASP A 103 5.03 -10.84 -18.88
CA ASP A 103 6.19 -11.44 -19.53
C ASP A 103 6.14 -11.30 -21.06
N GLU A 104 4.94 -11.42 -21.64
CA GLU A 104 4.71 -11.22 -23.08
C GLU A 104 5.01 -9.76 -23.49
N ILE A 105 4.51 -8.81 -22.71
CA ILE A 105 4.69 -7.37 -22.97
C ILE A 105 6.15 -6.94 -22.84
N ARG A 106 6.95 -7.57 -21.95
CA ARG A 106 8.40 -7.28 -21.85
C ARG A 106 9.16 -7.54 -23.15
N THR A 107 8.60 -8.30 -24.08
CA THR A 107 9.18 -8.60 -25.39
C THR A 107 8.74 -7.64 -26.50
N SER A 108 7.82 -6.71 -26.21
CA SER A 108 7.27 -5.74 -27.17
C SER A 108 7.48 -4.31 -26.68
N ASP A 109 8.12 -3.47 -27.49
CA ASP A 109 8.54 -2.13 -27.06
C ASP A 109 7.36 -1.24 -26.64
N GLY A 110 7.40 -0.79 -25.38
CA GLY A 110 6.60 0.33 -24.86
C GLY A 110 5.17 0.02 -24.41
N GLN A 111 4.72 -1.24 -24.45
CA GLN A 111 3.40 -1.61 -23.93
C GLN A 111 3.44 -1.88 -22.42
N ASP A 112 2.31 -1.69 -21.73
CA ASP A 112 2.18 -1.96 -20.29
C ASP A 112 0.71 -2.23 -19.92
N ILE A 113 0.48 -2.95 -18.81
CA ILE A 113 -0.86 -3.25 -18.29
C ILE A 113 -1.29 -2.12 -17.35
N ASN A 114 -2.17 -1.24 -17.82
CA ASN A 114 -2.64 -0.09 -17.04
C ASN A 114 -3.92 -0.37 -16.25
N GLU A 115 -4.73 -1.34 -16.71
CA GLU A 115 -6.02 -1.68 -16.12
C GLU A 115 -6.23 -3.20 -16.10
N ILE A 116 -6.77 -3.71 -14.98
CA ILE A 116 -7.14 -5.12 -14.79
C ILE A 116 -8.60 -5.29 -14.37
N VAL A 117 -9.27 -4.17 -14.10
CA VAL A 117 -10.72 -4.07 -13.89
C VAL A 117 -11.11 -2.78 -14.59
N GLU A 118 -12.18 -2.83 -15.40
CA GLU A 118 -12.71 -1.64 -16.05
C GLU A 118 -13.03 -0.57 -15.01
N PHE A 119 -12.53 0.65 -15.22
CA PHE A 119 -12.74 1.75 -14.27
C PHE A 119 -14.22 1.98 -13.94
N GLU A 120 -15.11 1.87 -14.94
CA GLU A 120 -16.56 2.05 -14.76
C GLU A 120 -17.19 0.98 -13.86
N VAL A 121 -16.60 -0.20 -13.72
CA VAL A 121 -17.07 -1.23 -12.77
C VAL A 121 -16.73 -0.83 -11.35
N MET A 122 -15.50 -0.36 -11.11
CA MET A 122 -15.08 0.13 -9.79
C MET A 122 -15.81 1.41 -9.40
N LYS A 123 -16.03 2.31 -10.36
CA LYS A 123 -16.71 3.60 -10.14
C LYS A 123 -18.13 3.46 -9.61
N LYS A 124 -18.84 2.37 -9.97
CA LYS A 124 -20.18 2.06 -9.45
C LYS A 124 -20.19 1.67 -7.97
N ASP A 125 -19.03 1.30 -7.41
CA ASP A 125 -18.85 0.98 -6.00
C ASP A 125 -18.52 2.28 -5.23
N GLU A 126 -19.53 3.13 -5.04
CA GLU A 126 -19.36 4.47 -4.46
C GLU A 126 -18.72 4.44 -3.06
N GLU A 127 -19.06 3.44 -2.24
CA GLU A 127 -18.47 3.26 -0.91
C GLU A 127 -16.95 3.08 -1.01
N PHE A 128 -16.50 2.17 -1.88
CA PHE A 128 -15.08 1.94 -2.11
C PHE A 128 -14.39 3.18 -2.67
N MET A 129 -14.98 3.82 -3.68
CA MET A 129 -14.37 4.99 -4.34
C MET A 129 -14.21 6.17 -3.39
N ASN A 130 -15.26 6.48 -2.61
CA ASN A 130 -15.22 7.54 -1.61
C ASN A 130 -14.17 7.25 -0.53
N TYR A 131 -14.07 5.99 -0.08
CA TYR A 131 -13.04 5.59 0.88
C TYR A 131 -11.62 5.76 0.30
N LEU A 132 -11.39 5.31 -0.93
CA LEU A 132 -10.08 5.38 -1.58
C LEU A 132 -9.65 6.83 -1.80
N GLU A 133 -10.53 7.69 -2.30
CA GLU A 133 -10.26 9.11 -2.52
C GLU A 133 -9.95 9.81 -1.19
N THR A 134 -10.78 9.59 -0.17
CA THR A 134 -10.58 10.18 1.17
C THR A 134 -9.26 9.72 1.78
N SER A 135 -8.92 8.44 1.66
CA SER A 135 -7.66 7.86 2.15
C SER A 135 -6.44 8.47 1.44
N ASN A 136 -6.52 8.60 0.11
CA ASN A 136 -5.46 9.20 -0.69
C ASN A 136 -5.28 10.69 -0.35
N MET A 137 -6.36 11.46 -0.26
CA MET A 137 -6.31 12.88 0.10
C MET A 137 -5.73 13.07 1.50
N LYS A 138 -6.19 12.29 2.48
CA LYS A 138 -5.65 12.33 3.85
C LYS A 138 -4.14 12.04 3.87
N THR A 139 -3.70 11.02 3.13
CA THR A 139 -2.28 10.66 3.03
C THR A 139 -1.47 11.80 2.41
N ALA A 140 -1.94 12.37 1.30
CA ALA A 140 -1.27 13.46 0.61
C ALA A 140 -1.10 14.70 1.49
N VAL A 141 -2.12 15.07 2.27
CA VAL A 141 -2.05 16.19 3.22
C VAL A 141 -1.00 15.91 4.31
N MET A 142 -1.04 14.73 4.94
CA MET A 142 -0.07 14.36 5.98
C MET A 142 1.37 14.33 5.45
N GLN A 143 1.57 13.75 4.27
CA GLN A 143 2.89 13.65 3.63
C GLN A 143 3.42 15.04 3.24
N THR A 144 2.58 15.91 2.68
CA THR A 144 2.95 17.29 2.34
C THR A 144 3.41 18.06 3.58
N ASN A 145 2.68 17.94 4.69
CA ASN A 145 3.06 18.59 5.94
C ASN A 145 4.37 18.04 6.48
N ALA A 146 4.59 16.72 6.41
CA ALA A 146 5.83 16.11 6.84
C ALA A 146 7.05 16.53 6.00
N ILE A 147 6.89 16.66 4.68
CA ILE A 147 7.94 17.14 3.79
C ILE A 147 8.27 18.60 4.09
N LYS A 148 7.26 19.46 4.28
CA LYS A 148 7.46 20.86 4.69
C LYS A 148 8.17 20.96 6.03
N GLU A 149 7.83 20.08 6.97
CA GLU A 149 8.50 20.04 8.28
C GLU A 149 9.98 19.66 8.13
N LEU A 150 10.30 18.64 7.32
CA LEU A 150 11.69 18.29 7.02
C LEU A 150 12.45 19.45 6.38
N GLN A 151 11.81 20.19 5.48
CA GLN A 151 12.42 21.35 4.84
C GLN A 151 12.81 22.42 5.87
N LYS A 152 11.99 22.68 6.90
CA LYS A 152 12.34 23.62 7.98
C LYS A 152 13.64 23.23 8.70
N TYR A 153 13.82 21.95 9.04
CA TYR A 153 15.05 21.47 9.70
C TYR A 153 16.28 21.47 8.77
N ILE A 154 16.07 21.47 7.45
CA ILE A 154 17.16 21.67 6.48
C ILE A 154 17.57 23.14 6.45
N ASP A 155 16.58 24.04 6.42
CA ASP A 155 16.79 25.49 6.33
C ASP A 155 17.31 26.07 7.66
N GLU A 156 16.91 25.51 8.80
CA GLU A 156 17.28 25.91 10.16
C GLU A 156 17.79 24.69 10.97
N PRO A 157 19.08 24.30 10.84
CA PRO A 157 19.62 23.09 11.46
C PRO A 157 19.66 23.08 13.00
N ASP A 158 19.62 24.27 13.61
CA ASP A 158 19.66 24.44 15.08
C ASP A 158 18.26 24.41 15.73
N LEU A 159 17.20 24.15 14.96
CA LEU A 159 15.84 24.00 15.49
C LEU A 159 15.78 22.91 16.55
N GLU A 160 15.05 23.17 17.63
CA GLU A 160 14.84 22.20 18.70
C GLU A 160 14.12 20.96 18.16
N MET A 161 14.78 19.80 18.28
CA MET A 161 14.23 18.53 17.83
C MET A 161 13.03 18.10 18.70
N PRO A 162 12.03 17.42 18.13
CA PRO A 162 10.94 16.86 18.91
C PRO A 162 11.47 15.87 19.96
N LYS A 163 10.72 15.68 21.05
CA LYS A 163 11.06 14.77 22.16
C LYS A 163 10.98 13.28 21.76
N GLN A 164 11.83 12.85 20.83
CA GLN A 164 11.79 11.53 20.20
C GLN A 164 11.88 10.38 21.22
N ASP A 165 12.71 10.51 22.26
CA ASP A 165 12.85 9.50 23.31
C ASP A 165 11.56 9.34 24.14
N GLU A 166 10.84 10.42 24.38
CA GLU A 166 9.55 10.38 25.08
C GLU A 166 8.51 9.64 24.25
N TYR A 167 8.34 10.01 22.96
CA TYR A 167 7.43 9.32 22.05
C TYR A 167 7.78 7.85 21.87
N ARG A 168 9.07 7.52 21.77
CA ARG A 168 9.55 6.14 21.69
C ARG A 168 9.12 5.36 22.93
N ARG A 169 9.35 5.88 24.13
CA ARG A 169 8.99 5.22 25.39
C ARG A 169 7.48 4.97 25.46
N LEU A 170 6.68 5.97 25.11
CA LEU A 170 5.22 5.83 25.08
C LEU A 170 4.77 4.76 24.09
N CYS A 171 5.30 4.76 22.85
CA CYS A 171 4.94 3.74 21.85
C CYS A 171 5.29 2.32 22.31
N LEU A 172 6.48 2.11 22.87
CA LEU A 172 6.91 0.80 23.38
C LEU A 172 6.00 0.31 24.51
N GLN A 173 5.62 1.21 25.42
CA GLN A 173 4.69 0.92 26.50
C GLN A 173 3.31 0.53 25.96
N GLU A 174 2.74 1.34 25.07
CA GLU A 174 1.41 1.09 24.46
C GLU A 174 1.37 -0.21 23.65
N TRP A 175 2.47 -0.58 22.99
CA TRP A 175 2.56 -1.82 22.21
C TRP A 175 2.95 -3.05 23.04
N GLY A 176 3.17 -2.89 24.35
CA GLY A 176 3.60 -3.98 25.23
C GLY A 176 4.97 -4.55 24.86
N ILE A 177 5.82 -3.76 24.20
CA ILE A 177 7.19 -4.17 23.82
C ILE A 177 8.11 -3.79 24.98
N THR A 178 8.36 -4.74 25.88
CA THR A 178 9.43 -4.60 26.87
C THR A 178 10.78 -4.66 26.15
N LYS A 179 11.70 -3.74 26.48
CA LYS A 179 13.10 -3.93 26.10
C LYS A 179 13.52 -5.31 26.62
N ALA A 180 13.98 -6.19 25.74
CA ALA A 180 14.78 -7.32 26.22
C ALA A 180 15.96 -6.70 26.99
N GLU A 181 16.15 -7.11 28.24
CA GLU A 181 17.35 -6.80 28.99
C GLU A 181 18.54 -7.37 28.20
N GLU A 182 19.38 -6.49 27.64
CA GLU A 182 20.74 -6.82 27.20
C GLU A 182 21.71 -6.57 28.36
#